data_AF-A0A9D5RK81-F1
#
_entry.id   AF-A0A9D5RK81-F1
#
_cell.length_a   1.000
_cell.length_b   1.000
_cell.length_c   1.000
_cell.angle_alpha   90.00
_cell.angle_beta   90.00
_cell.angle_gamma   90.00
#
_symmetry.space_group_name_H-M   'P 1'
#
loop_
_entity.id
_entity.type
_entity.pdbx_description
1 polymer ?
#
loop_
_entity_poly.entity_id
_entity_poly.type
_entity_poly.pdbx_seq_one_letter_code
_entity_poly.pdbx_strand_id
1 'polypeptide(L)'
;MLKDRDHAGMHMCYTLCVHPSRKCNLKCKYCFAHSEKNLSDYLPSGEISFEVIKDAIDFLTKKMGPEANKYCIDIAGSGEPLLNIELIQKLSEYCLDKSNELSKDIYIMFPTNATMLNEKTVKTLESMPNVLLGVSLDGNRRHSSNRIFANGDESFDRAIKGTKLLTKPFGIAVTITKTNEDVDEVYDYLYNSFPKCDAISMQQVRGMDDDNPMSFTNIDIDNMLYHYDLLVKKMYRCAEMKEYDYIFKLLRGSDFFGRYIRNILHPNMLYKYRCDAARSRISVDDKGDIYSCSVMNGNIDFKIGNIYSGISECARKKFLDAQVDSVETCSKCDEKYICGGECLAKAYLKSNKVDEPVEELCNLRKELIAKARSFVESIKINLPEAYYEFQKFTIDPTLLDTSAWAIKKILREFGKEISFRELYSKMEYDRMGASLSILERKINEYGIELLARQLEDEQELNEIIVPAIAWQNRFTKAYRYIVIKKICDNNVVLEDASMENEFVMSTKDFFAKVSNVIFEVREKVEGVNELEWRDKCKET
;
A
#
# COMPACT_ATOMS: atom_id res chain seq x y z
N MET A 1 -29.40 -0.58 -14.74
CA MET A 1 -29.08 -1.60 -13.72
C MET A 1 -27.70 -2.18 -13.99
N LEU A 2 -26.65 -1.47 -13.61
CA LEU A 2 -25.29 -2.02 -13.46
C LEU A 2 -24.98 -1.99 -11.97
N LYS A 3 -25.58 -2.97 -11.27
CA LYS A 3 -25.15 -3.39 -9.94
C LYS A 3 -23.86 -4.20 -10.13
N ASP A 4 -23.02 -4.25 -9.10
CA ASP A 4 -21.75 -4.99 -9.03
C ASP A 4 -20.56 -4.39 -9.78
N ARG A 5 -19.99 -3.32 -9.22
CA ARG A 5 -18.53 -3.19 -9.08
C ARG A 5 -18.22 -2.64 -7.70
N ASP A 6 -18.53 -3.45 -6.69
CA ASP A 6 -17.68 -3.48 -5.51
C ASP A 6 -16.23 -3.65 -5.95
N HIS A 7 -15.31 -3.20 -5.10
CA HIS A 7 -14.02 -3.84 -5.04
C HIS A 7 -14.28 -5.31 -4.63
N ALA A 8 -14.79 -6.09 -5.58
CA ALA A 8 -15.12 -7.48 -5.43
C ALA A 8 -13.80 -8.21 -5.26
N GLY A 9 -13.48 -8.55 -4.01
CA GLY A 9 -12.68 -9.72 -3.69
C GLY A 9 -11.19 -9.71 -4.07
N MET A 10 -10.56 -8.57 -4.34
CA MET A 10 -9.10 -8.49 -4.39
C MET A 10 -8.61 -7.51 -3.34
N HIS A 11 -8.46 -7.99 -2.11
CA HIS A 11 -7.64 -7.30 -1.13
C HIS A 11 -6.17 -7.38 -1.62
N MET A 12 -5.79 -6.42 -2.48
CA MET A 12 -4.50 -6.40 -3.17
C MET A 12 -3.30 -6.35 -2.19
N CYS A 13 -3.52 -5.82 -0.98
CA CYS A 13 -2.54 -5.82 0.09
C CYS A 13 -3.21 -6.08 1.43
N TYR A 14 -2.70 -7.06 2.18
CA TYR A 14 -3.03 -7.26 3.58
C TYR A 14 -1.93 -6.69 4.47
N THR A 15 -2.31 -5.94 5.50
CA THR A 15 -1.38 -5.28 6.42
C THR A 15 -1.51 -5.85 7.83
N LEU A 16 -0.40 -6.35 8.36
CA LEU A 16 -0.24 -6.67 9.77
C LEU A 16 0.54 -5.54 10.44
N CYS A 17 -0.09 -4.87 11.41
CA CYS A 17 0.57 -3.88 12.24
C CYS A 17 1.04 -4.51 13.55
N VAL A 18 2.34 -4.49 13.82
CA VAL A 18 2.89 -4.92 15.12
C VAL A 18 3.68 -3.77 15.75
N HIS A 19 3.73 -3.75 17.07
CA HIS A 19 4.52 -2.78 17.83
C HIS A 19 5.68 -3.50 18.51
N PRO A 20 6.82 -3.73 17.82
CA PRO A 20 7.96 -4.48 18.36
C PRO A 20 8.39 -4.06 19.76
N SER A 21 8.53 -2.74 19.93
CA SER A 21 8.85 -2.11 21.19
C SER A 21 8.21 -0.73 21.21
N ARG A 22 7.87 -0.28 22.42
CA ARG A 22 7.42 1.10 22.68
C ARG A 22 8.56 2.00 23.17
N LYS A 23 9.80 1.51 23.18
CA LYS A 23 10.97 2.31 23.51
C LYS A 23 11.26 3.27 22.38
N CYS A 24 11.57 4.52 22.74
CA CYS A 24 11.98 5.56 21.81
C CYS A 24 13.06 6.42 22.47
N ASN A 25 14.02 6.89 21.68
CA ASN A 25 15.02 7.86 22.15
C ASN A 25 14.49 9.30 22.12
N LEU A 26 13.31 9.54 21.53
CA LEU A 26 12.58 10.80 21.58
C LEU A 26 11.39 10.71 22.53
N LYS A 27 10.97 11.87 23.05
CA LYS A 27 9.75 12.07 23.84
C LYS A 27 8.90 13.16 23.19
N CYS A 28 8.45 12.93 21.96
CA CYS A 28 7.73 13.94 21.19
C CYS A 28 6.46 14.38 21.93
N LYS A 29 6.19 15.69 21.96
CA LYS A 29 5.09 16.28 22.76
C LYS A 29 3.68 15.80 22.34
N TYR A 30 3.51 15.44 21.07
CA TYR A 30 2.24 14.90 20.53
C TYR A 30 2.18 13.37 20.48
N CYS A 31 3.22 12.68 20.98
CA CYS A 31 3.29 11.22 20.84
C CYS A 31 2.19 10.55 21.66
N PHE A 32 1.29 9.83 20.99
CA PHE A 32 0.20 9.08 21.64
C PHE A 32 0.71 7.97 22.59
N ALA A 33 1.96 7.54 22.46
CA ALA A 33 2.59 6.59 23.37
C ALA A 33 2.89 7.18 24.76
N HIS A 34 2.98 8.51 24.85
CA HIS A 34 3.42 9.23 26.05
C HIS A 34 2.35 10.19 26.58
N SER A 35 1.12 10.15 26.05
CA SER A 35 0.02 11.00 26.51
C SER A 35 -0.51 10.51 27.86
N GLU A 36 -0.72 11.45 28.79
CA GLU A 36 -1.02 11.19 30.20
C GLU A 36 -2.46 10.75 30.50
N LYS A 37 -3.35 10.68 29.50
CA LYS A 37 -4.73 10.19 29.66
C LYS A 37 -5.23 9.43 28.43
N ASN A 38 -5.91 8.30 28.65
CA ASN A 38 -6.76 7.51 27.73
C ASN A 38 -6.10 6.87 26.49
N LEU A 39 -5.10 7.50 25.87
CA LEU A 39 -4.46 7.05 24.62
C LEU A 39 -3.31 6.06 24.83
N SER A 40 -2.69 6.06 26.01
CA SER A 40 -1.60 5.16 26.37
C SER A 40 -2.02 4.07 27.35
N ASP A 41 -3.10 4.26 28.11
CA ASP A 41 -3.54 3.36 29.18
C ASP A 41 -3.89 1.95 28.70
N TYR A 42 -4.41 1.85 27.47
CA TYR A 42 -4.72 0.57 26.85
C TYR A 42 -3.53 -0.06 26.13
N LEU A 43 -2.43 0.67 25.92
CA LEU A 43 -1.30 0.16 25.15
C LEU A 43 -0.57 -0.94 25.94
N PRO A 44 -0.34 -2.14 25.36
CA PRO A 44 0.42 -3.17 26.03
C PRO A 44 1.83 -2.71 26.33
N SER A 45 2.33 -3.00 27.54
CA SER A 45 3.69 -2.63 27.96
C SER A 45 4.77 -3.63 27.51
N GLY A 46 4.38 -4.79 27.01
CA GLY A 46 5.28 -5.87 26.60
C GLY A 46 6.00 -5.59 25.28
N GLU A 47 7.21 -6.12 25.15
CA GLU A 47 7.88 -6.25 23.86
C GLU A 47 7.38 -7.53 23.19
N ILE A 48 6.99 -7.44 21.92
CA ILE A 48 6.54 -8.60 21.16
C ILE A 48 7.77 -9.38 20.67
N SER A 49 7.80 -10.68 20.92
CA SER A 49 8.92 -11.52 20.50
C SER A 49 8.91 -11.75 18.98
N PHE A 50 10.06 -12.10 18.42
CA PHE A 50 10.18 -12.45 17.01
C PHE A 50 9.26 -13.62 16.64
N GLU A 51 9.12 -14.60 17.52
CA GLU A 51 8.27 -15.79 17.34
C GLU A 51 6.79 -15.41 17.23
N VAL A 52 6.29 -14.50 18.07
CA VAL A 52 4.89 -14.05 17.97
C VAL A 52 4.66 -13.26 16.69
N ILE A 53 5.61 -12.41 16.26
CA ILE A 53 5.50 -11.70 14.97
C ILE A 53 5.45 -12.70 13.82
N LYS A 54 6.31 -13.74 13.85
CA LYS A 54 6.34 -14.81 12.86
C LYS A 54 4.99 -15.53 12.77
N ASP A 55 4.44 -15.94 13.91
CA ASP A 55 3.14 -16.60 13.99
C ASP A 55 2.02 -15.69 13.45
N ALA A 56 2.10 -14.39 13.72
CA ALA A 56 1.14 -13.40 13.21
C ALA A 56 1.25 -13.21 11.69
N ILE A 57 2.45 -13.24 11.11
CA ILE A 57 2.66 -13.23 9.65
C ILE A 57 2.08 -14.51 9.04
N ASP A 58 2.39 -15.68 9.61
CA ASP A 58 1.84 -16.96 9.16
C ASP A 58 0.30 -16.94 9.22
N PHE A 59 -0.30 -16.44 10.31
CA PHE A 59 -1.75 -16.27 10.44
C PHE A 59 -2.32 -15.35 9.34
N LEU A 60 -1.71 -14.19 9.10
CA LEU A 60 -2.14 -13.25 8.07
C LEU A 60 -2.16 -13.93 6.70
N THR A 61 -1.08 -14.62 6.34
CA THR A 61 -0.90 -15.22 5.00
C THR A 61 -1.72 -16.49 4.79
N LYS A 62 -2.00 -17.28 5.84
CA LYS A 62 -2.66 -18.60 5.70
C LYS A 62 -4.13 -18.60 6.07
N LYS A 63 -4.55 -17.70 6.96
CA LYS A 63 -5.89 -17.72 7.55
C LYS A 63 -6.72 -16.49 7.20
N MET A 64 -6.10 -15.30 7.20
CA MET A 64 -6.84 -14.06 7.04
C MET A 64 -6.89 -13.54 5.60
N GLY A 65 -5.75 -13.55 4.90
CA GLY A 65 -5.64 -13.06 3.52
C GLY A 65 -4.84 -13.98 2.60
N PRO A 66 -5.16 -15.28 2.50
CA PRO A 66 -4.48 -16.20 1.57
C PRO A 66 -4.58 -15.77 0.10
N GLU A 67 -5.59 -14.99 -0.25
CA GLU A 67 -5.84 -14.44 -1.59
C GLU A 67 -5.11 -13.12 -1.87
N ALA A 68 -4.33 -12.58 -0.93
CA ALA A 68 -3.61 -11.32 -1.14
C ALA A 68 -2.61 -11.41 -2.30
N ASN A 69 -2.39 -10.30 -3.00
CA ASN A 69 -1.29 -10.21 -3.98
C ASN A 69 0.04 -9.89 -3.28
N LYS A 70 -0.02 -9.05 -2.24
CA LYS A 70 1.12 -8.71 -1.39
C LYS A 70 0.72 -8.51 0.06
N TYR A 71 1.73 -8.50 0.93
CA TYR A 71 1.58 -8.27 2.35
C TYR A 71 2.48 -7.11 2.79
N CYS A 72 2.01 -6.36 3.78
CA CYS A 72 2.77 -5.30 4.44
C CYS A 72 2.84 -5.60 5.94
N ILE A 73 4.05 -5.76 6.45
CA ILE A 73 4.34 -5.89 7.87
C ILE A 73 4.72 -4.50 8.35
N ASP A 74 3.72 -3.80 8.87
CA ASP A 74 3.85 -2.45 9.36
C ASP A 74 4.34 -2.50 10.81
N ILE A 75 5.64 -2.28 11.01
CA ILE A 75 6.23 -2.20 12.34
C ILE A 75 6.25 -0.76 12.86
N ALA A 76 5.52 0.16 12.20
CA ALA A 76 5.30 1.51 12.70
C ALA A 76 4.53 1.47 14.02
N GLY A 77 4.95 2.29 14.97
CA GLY A 77 4.38 2.21 16.31
C GLY A 77 4.79 3.27 17.29
N SER A 78 4.43 3.01 18.53
CA SER A 78 4.73 3.80 19.73
C SER A 78 6.21 3.77 20.15
N GLY A 79 7.15 3.68 19.21
CA GLY A 79 8.58 3.49 19.49
C GLY A 79 9.47 3.91 18.31
N GLU A 80 10.78 3.71 18.46
CA GLU A 80 11.77 3.90 17.39
C GLU A 80 12.30 2.53 16.92
N PRO A 81 11.91 2.07 15.71
CA PRO A 81 12.33 0.76 15.20
C PRO A 81 13.85 0.57 15.11
N LEU A 82 14.61 1.64 14.81
CA LEU A 82 16.07 1.52 14.67
C LEU A 82 16.81 1.24 16.00
N LEU A 83 16.13 1.33 17.16
CA LEU A 83 16.69 0.84 18.43
C LEU A 83 16.92 -0.67 18.43
N ASN A 84 16.19 -1.41 17.58
CA ASN A 84 16.34 -2.86 17.43
C ASN A 84 16.43 -3.24 15.94
N ILE A 85 17.47 -2.72 15.26
CA ILE A 85 17.70 -3.04 13.84
C ILE A 85 17.93 -4.55 13.60
N GLU A 86 18.45 -5.27 14.59
CA GLU A 86 18.64 -6.73 14.50
C GLU A 86 17.31 -7.47 14.31
N LEU A 87 16.25 -7.04 15.00
CA LEU A 87 14.91 -7.57 14.77
C LEU A 87 14.43 -7.28 13.34
N ILE A 88 14.69 -6.07 12.83
CA ILE A 88 14.32 -5.69 11.45
C ILE A 88 15.04 -6.60 10.44
N GLN A 89 16.32 -6.91 10.68
CA GLN A 89 17.09 -7.85 9.84
C GLN A 89 16.49 -9.26 9.87
N LYS A 90 16.20 -9.80 11.07
CA LYS A 90 15.56 -11.12 11.21
C LYS A 90 14.19 -11.18 10.54
N LEU A 91 13.38 -10.12 10.69
CA LEU A 91 12.09 -10.00 10.02
C LEU A 91 12.27 -9.91 8.51
N SER A 92 13.26 -9.15 8.04
CA SER A 92 13.55 -9.00 6.62
C SER A 92 13.89 -10.36 6.00
N GLU A 93 14.79 -11.12 6.62
CA GLU A 93 15.14 -12.48 6.18
C GLU A 93 13.91 -13.39 6.15
N TYR A 94 13.16 -13.47 7.25
CA TYR A 94 11.96 -14.30 7.31
C TYR A 94 10.90 -13.91 6.26
N CYS A 95 10.64 -12.61 6.08
CA CYS A 95 9.68 -12.13 5.08
C CYS A 95 10.13 -12.46 3.65
N LEU A 96 11.44 -12.51 3.38
CA LEU A 96 11.97 -12.91 2.08
C LEU A 96 11.82 -14.40 1.81
N ASP A 97 12.13 -15.23 2.79
CA ASP A 97 11.92 -16.67 2.69
C ASP A 97 10.43 -16.97 2.48
N LYS A 98 9.56 -16.32 3.26
CA LYS A 98 8.10 -16.43 3.14
C LYS A 98 7.59 -15.90 1.80
N SER A 99 8.15 -14.80 1.30
CA SER A 99 7.84 -14.26 -0.03
C SER A 99 8.17 -15.25 -1.14
N ASN A 100 9.30 -15.96 -1.02
CA ASN A 100 9.68 -17.01 -1.97
C ASN A 100 8.80 -18.25 -1.86
N GLU A 101 8.44 -18.68 -0.64
CA GLU A 101 7.50 -19.78 -0.37
C GLU A 101 6.15 -19.50 -1.04
N LEU A 102 5.55 -18.35 -0.74
CA LEU A 102 4.20 -17.99 -1.20
C LEU A 102 4.16 -17.43 -2.63
N SER A 103 5.32 -17.12 -3.19
CA SER A 103 5.46 -16.34 -4.44
C SER A 103 4.66 -15.02 -4.36
N LYS A 104 4.74 -14.30 -3.24
CA LYS A 104 4.02 -13.04 -3.01
C LYS A 104 4.95 -12.02 -2.38
N ASP A 105 4.83 -10.74 -2.71
CA ASP A 105 5.65 -9.72 -2.06
C ASP A 105 5.26 -9.58 -0.59
N ILE A 106 6.28 -9.54 0.29
CA ILE A 106 6.10 -9.23 1.71
C ILE A 106 7.07 -8.12 2.07
N TYR A 107 6.50 -6.92 2.24
CA TYR A 107 7.26 -5.73 2.61
C TYR A 107 7.22 -5.49 4.11
N ILE A 108 8.30 -4.96 4.65
CA ILE A 108 8.33 -4.40 6.00
C ILE A 108 8.29 -2.89 5.85
N MET A 109 7.35 -2.23 6.51
CA MET A 109 7.23 -0.78 6.46
C MET A 109 7.39 -0.19 7.86
N PHE A 110 8.17 0.88 7.98
CA PHE A 110 8.17 1.69 9.18
C PHE A 110 8.72 3.10 8.96
N PRO A 111 8.22 4.10 9.69
CA PRO A 111 8.89 5.37 9.85
C PRO A 111 9.98 5.29 10.92
N THR A 112 11.08 6.01 10.71
CA THR A 112 12.09 6.32 11.74
C THR A 112 12.08 7.82 12.05
N ASN A 113 12.48 8.20 13.27
CA ASN A 113 12.77 9.58 13.64
C ASN A 113 14.10 10.11 13.07
N ALA A 114 14.83 9.28 12.32
CA ALA A 114 16.10 9.56 11.62
C ALA A 114 17.30 9.94 12.50
N THR A 115 17.15 10.07 13.81
CA THR A 115 18.26 10.50 14.68
C THR A 115 19.35 9.42 14.83
N MET A 116 19.02 8.16 14.56
CA MET A 116 19.96 7.05 14.59
C MET A 116 20.58 6.72 13.22
N LEU A 117 20.15 7.39 12.15
CA LEU A 117 20.71 7.15 10.83
C LEU A 117 22.15 7.67 10.76
N ASN A 118 23.05 6.74 10.44
CA ASN A 118 24.46 6.93 10.15
C ASN A 118 24.85 5.98 9.01
N GLU A 119 26.05 6.10 8.46
CA GLU A 119 26.51 5.29 7.32
C GLU A 119 26.32 3.78 7.53
N LYS A 120 26.64 3.26 8.72
CA LYS A 120 26.47 1.84 9.05
C LYS A 120 24.99 1.42 9.01
N THR A 121 24.13 2.24 9.60
CA THR A 121 22.68 1.95 9.68
C THR A 121 22.04 2.05 8.30
N VAL A 122 22.42 3.06 7.51
CA VAL A 122 21.95 3.21 6.12
C VAL A 122 22.39 2.02 5.28
N LYS A 123 23.65 1.61 5.34
CA LYS A 123 24.16 0.43 4.62
C LYS A 123 23.41 -0.85 5.01
N THR A 124 23.05 -0.98 6.28
CA THR A 124 22.22 -2.10 6.77
C THR A 124 20.83 -2.05 6.14
N LEU A 125 20.17 -0.89 6.13
CA LEU A 125 18.85 -0.71 5.51
C LEU A 125 18.86 -0.93 3.99
N GLU A 126 19.92 -0.51 3.30
CA GLU A 126 20.12 -0.76 1.86
C GLU A 126 20.19 -2.25 1.54
N SER A 127 20.80 -3.05 2.43
CA SER A 127 20.90 -4.51 2.26
C SER A 127 19.57 -5.26 2.40
N MET A 128 18.49 -4.57 2.81
CA MET A 128 17.15 -5.13 3.01
C MET A 128 16.18 -4.57 1.96
N PRO A 129 16.05 -5.19 0.77
CA PRO A 129 15.34 -4.54 -0.34
C PRO A 129 13.82 -4.52 -0.15
N ASN A 130 13.27 -5.34 0.76
CA ASN A 130 11.85 -5.43 1.12
C ASN A 130 11.46 -4.48 2.27
N VAL A 131 12.40 -3.66 2.78
CA VAL A 131 12.10 -2.60 3.74
C VAL A 131 11.69 -1.32 3.00
N LEU A 132 10.49 -0.84 3.26
CA LEU A 132 9.95 0.45 2.83
C LEU A 132 10.13 1.48 3.96
N LEU A 133 10.94 2.51 3.72
CA LEU A 133 11.32 3.45 4.74
C LEU A 133 10.43 4.71 4.73
N GLY A 134 9.90 5.05 5.89
CA GLY A 134 9.38 6.38 6.19
C GLY A 134 10.37 7.17 7.05
N VAL A 135 10.33 8.49 6.95
CA VAL A 135 11.06 9.38 7.85
C VAL A 135 10.11 10.38 8.45
N SER A 136 10.17 10.54 9.76
CA SER A 136 9.28 11.42 10.49
C SER A 136 9.91 12.81 10.65
N LEU A 137 9.45 13.78 9.86
CA LEU A 137 9.90 15.18 9.89
C LEU A 137 8.69 16.10 9.86
N ASP A 138 8.69 17.18 10.65
CA ASP A 138 7.51 18.03 10.80
C ASP A 138 7.60 19.36 10.04
N GLY A 139 8.70 19.58 9.30
CA GLY A 139 9.00 20.82 8.57
C GLY A 139 10.41 21.33 8.91
N ASN A 140 10.58 22.65 8.93
CA ASN A 140 11.83 23.29 9.33
C ASN A 140 12.06 23.19 10.87
N ARG A 141 13.09 23.86 11.41
CA ARG A 141 13.40 23.81 12.85
C ARG A 141 12.23 24.27 13.72
N ARG A 142 11.57 25.38 13.35
CA ARG A 142 10.41 25.93 14.07
C ARG A 142 9.29 24.88 14.15
N HIS A 143 8.99 24.25 13.01
CA HIS A 143 7.91 23.27 12.89
C HIS A 143 8.20 21.97 13.65
N SER A 144 9.48 21.66 13.87
CA SER A 144 9.95 20.43 14.51
C SER A 144 10.16 20.55 16.02
N SER A 145 9.77 21.66 16.66
CA SER A 145 9.95 21.94 18.10
C SER A 145 9.25 20.98 19.06
N ASN A 146 8.39 20.11 18.53
CA ASN A 146 7.73 19.03 19.28
C ASN A 146 8.56 17.75 19.35
N ARG A 147 9.55 17.57 18.47
CA ARG A 147 10.44 16.40 18.44
C ARG A 147 11.67 16.66 19.28
N ILE A 148 11.63 16.19 20.52
CA ILE A 148 12.70 16.35 21.51
C ILE A 148 13.22 14.99 21.95
N PHE A 149 14.51 14.93 22.26
CA PHE A 149 15.09 13.79 22.95
C PHE A 149 14.49 13.61 24.34
N ALA A 150 14.62 12.41 24.91
CA ALA A 150 14.12 12.13 26.27
C ALA A 150 14.75 13.04 27.35
N ASN A 151 15.93 13.61 27.10
CA ASN A 151 16.59 14.57 27.97
C ASN A 151 16.12 16.03 27.78
N GLY A 152 15.22 16.29 26.81
CA GLY A 152 14.69 17.63 26.50
C GLY A 152 15.36 18.35 25.33
N ASP A 153 16.49 17.85 24.82
CA ASP A 153 17.22 18.49 23.72
C ASP A 153 16.47 18.43 22.39
N GLU A 154 16.69 19.40 21.51
CA GLU A 154 16.13 19.40 20.16
C GLU A 154 16.70 18.24 19.32
N SER A 155 15.83 17.53 18.59
CA SER A 155 16.26 16.42 17.72
C SER A 155 16.48 16.81 16.25
N PHE A 156 16.16 18.05 15.87
CA PHE A 156 16.07 18.49 14.49
C PHE A 156 17.36 18.26 13.69
N ASP A 157 18.50 18.77 14.16
CA ASP A 157 19.77 18.67 13.42
C ASP A 157 20.18 17.22 13.15
N ARG A 158 19.97 16.35 14.15
CA ARG A 158 20.32 14.94 14.04
C ARG A 158 19.41 14.22 13.05
N ALA A 159 18.11 14.51 13.06
CA ALA A 159 17.14 13.97 12.11
C ALA A 159 17.43 14.43 10.67
N ILE A 160 17.70 15.72 10.45
CA ILE A 160 18.04 16.27 9.13
C ILE A 160 19.33 15.64 8.60
N LYS A 161 20.39 15.58 9.43
CA LYS A 161 21.66 14.95 9.06
C LYS A 161 21.46 13.48 8.69
N GLY A 162 20.73 12.73 9.52
CA GLY A 162 20.45 11.32 9.28
C GLY A 162 19.66 11.07 7.99
N THR A 163 18.63 11.89 7.74
CA THR A 163 17.79 11.79 6.53
C THR A 163 18.60 12.05 5.26
N LYS A 164 19.54 13.01 5.28
CA LYS A 164 20.41 13.31 4.12
C LYS A 164 21.36 12.16 3.73
N LEU A 165 21.59 11.20 4.64
CA LEU A 165 22.39 10.02 4.34
C LEU A 165 21.62 8.95 3.55
N LEU A 166 20.29 9.05 3.47
CA LEU A 166 19.47 8.08 2.76
C LEU A 166 19.68 8.16 1.24
N THR A 167 19.81 6.98 0.67
CA THR A 167 20.07 6.70 -0.75
C THR A 167 18.95 5.87 -1.36
N LYS A 168 18.34 4.98 -0.56
CA LYS A 168 17.15 4.19 -0.91
C LYS A 168 15.90 5.10 -0.95
N PRO A 169 14.92 4.79 -1.82
CA PRO A 169 13.57 5.33 -1.76
C PRO A 169 13.00 5.46 -0.34
N PHE A 170 12.44 6.62 -0.03
CA PHE A 170 11.80 6.89 1.27
C PHE A 170 10.70 7.94 1.15
N GLY A 171 9.66 7.77 1.99
CA GLY A 171 8.62 8.78 2.20
C GLY A 171 8.90 9.64 3.43
N ILE A 172 8.35 10.85 3.46
CA ILE A 172 8.34 11.72 4.63
C ILE A 172 6.93 11.73 5.22
N ALA A 173 6.82 11.47 6.52
CA ALA A 173 5.58 11.52 7.29
C ALA A 173 5.64 12.71 8.25
N VAL A 174 4.66 13.62 8.13
CA VAL A 174 4.54 14.84 8.91
C VAL A 174 3.35 14.71 9.84
N THR A 175 3.53 15.04 11.12
CA THR A 175 2.41 15.19 12.06
C THR A 175 2.07 16.67 12.21
N ILE A 176 0.88 17.06 11.73
CA ILE A 176 0.37 18.43 11.83
C ILE A 176 -0.25 18.64 13.23
N THR A 177 0.21 19.70 13.87
CA THR A 177 -0.18 20.20 15.19
C THR A 177 -0.25 21.72 15.11
N LYS A 178 -0.61 22.39 16.22
CA LYS A 178 -0.66 23.86 16.27
C LYS A 178 0.68 24.57 16.01
N THR A 179 1.81 23.86 16.04
CA THR A 179 3.13 24.46 15.83
C THR A 179 3.61 24.42 14.38
N ASN A 180 2.85 23.76 13.50
CA ASN A 180 3.21 23.51 12.10
C ASN A 180 1.97 23.35 11.20
N GLU A 181 0.93 24.12 11.49
CA GLU A 181 -0.32 24.19 10.73
C GLU A 181 -0.18 24.98 9.41
N ASP A 182 0.95 25.67 9.22
CA ASP A 182 1.40 26.28 7.97
C ASP A 182 1.88 25.22 6.95
N VAL A 183 0.91 24.44 6.45
CA VAL A 183 1.15 23.24 5.63
C VAL A 183 1.91 23.50 4.32
N ASP A 184 1.79 24.68 3.72
CA ASP A 184 2.54 25.04 2.52
C ASP A 184 4.03 25.24 2.82
N GLU A 185 4.38 25.95 3.89
CA GLU A 185 5.76 26.14 4.32
C GLU A 185 6.40 24.82 4.76
N VAL A 186 5.64 23.98 5.47
CA VAL A 186 6.07 22.62 5.85
C VAL A 186 6.37 21.79 4.61
N TYR A 187 5.44 21.73 3.66
CA TYR A 187 5.60 20.95 2.44
C TYR A 187 6.77 21.48 1.59
N ASP A 188 6.87 22.80 1.43
CA ASP A 188 7.92 23.47 0.68
C ASP A 188 9.31 23.20 1.24
N TYR A 189 9.46 23.33 2.55
CA TYR A 189 10.74 23.06 3.19
C TYR A 189 11.17 21.62 2.94
N LEU A 190 10.26 20.65 3.09
CA LEU A 190 10.56 19.23 2.95
C LEU A 190 10.83 18.85 1.49
N TYR A 191 10.05 19.36 0.55
CA TYR A 191 10.27 19.17 -0.90
C TYR A 191 11.66 19.63 -1.32
N ASN A 192 12.04 20.85 -0.92
CA ASN A 192 13.31 21.46 -1.30
C ASN A 192 14.51 20.85 -0.55
N SER A 193 14.34 20.50 0.73
CA SER A 193 15.43 19.95 1.55
C SER A 193 15.73 18.49 1.22
N PHE A 194 14.74 17.76 0.70
CA PHE A 194 14.82 16.32 0.44
C PHE A 194 14.30 15.98 -0.96
N PRO A 195 14.97 16.45 -2.03
CA PRO A 195 14.52 16.20 -3.40
C PRO A 195 14.47 14.71 -3.75
N LYS A 196 15.21 13.85 -3.04
CA LYS A 196 15.22 12.39 -3.22
C LYS A 196 14.04 11.65 -2.57
N CYS A 197 13.22 12.29 -1.74
CA CYS A 197 12.07 11.61 -1.15
C CYS A 197 11.02 11.32 -2.22
N ASP A 198 10.33 10.19 -2.11
CA ASP A 198 9.30 9.77 -3.08
C ASP A 198 7.94 10.36 -2.75
N ALA A 199 7.68 10.63 -1.48
CA ALA A 199 6.39 11.10 -1.02
C ALA A 199 6.53 11.99 0.19
N ILE A 200 5.60 12.92 0.35
CA ILE A 200 5.42 13.72 1.56
C ILE A 200 3.95 13.57 1.96
N SER A 201 3.70 13.08 3.17
CA SER A 201 2.35 12.84 3.69
C SER A 201 2.14 13.63 4.97
N MET A 202 1.20 14.56 4.95
CA MET A 202 0.82 15.38 6.09
C MET A 202 -0.47 14.85 6.70
N GLN A 203 -0.41 14.47 7.98
CA GLN A 203 -1.56 13.98 8.72
C GLN A 203 -1.71 14.74 10.03
N GLN A 204 -2.94 15.08 10.39
CA GLN A 204 -3.21 15.74 11.66
C GLN A 204 -2.91 14.78 12.82
N VAL A 205 -2.45 15.37 13.92
CA VAL A 205 -2.27 14.68 15.20
C VAL A 205 -3.52 13.88 15.58
N ARG A 206 -3.28 12.76 16.26
CA ARG A 206 -4.33 11.81 16.64
C ARG A 206 -5.07 12.20 17.90
N GLY A 207 -4.41 12.88 18.84
CA GLY A 207 -4.99 13.27 20.12
C GLY A 207 -6.19 14.18 19.92
N MET A 208 -7.29 13.86 20.59
CA MET A 208 -8.56 14.60 20.52
C MET A 208 -8.94 15.24 21.87
N ASP A 209 -8.05 15.15 22.86
CA ASP A 209 -8.30 15.62 24.23
C ASP A 209 -7.96 17.10 24.36
N ASP A 210 -8.88 17.88 24.92
CA ASP A 210 -8.71 19.33 25.08
C ASP A 210 -7.60 19.69 26.09
N ASP A 211 -7.32 18.81 27.04
CA ASP A 211 -6.27 18.95 28.05
C ASP A 211 -4.84 18.86 27.46
N ASN A 212 -4.66 18.22 26.30
CA ASN A 212 -3.34 18.07 25.69
C ASN A 212 -3.07 19.26 24.75
N PRO A 213 -2.06 20.12 25.03
CA PRO A 213 -1.79 21.31 24.22
C PRO A 213 -1.45 21.03 22.76
N MET A 214 -1.09 19.78 22.42
CA MET A 214 -0.75 19.32 21.07
C MET A 214 -1.86 18.49 20.43
N SER A 215 -3.06 18.44 21.02
CA SER A 215 -4.21 17.76 20.41
C SER A 215 -4.71 18.48 19.16
N PHE A 216 -5.53 17.78 18.39
CA PHE A 216 -6.18 18.32 17.20
C PHE A 216 -7.06 19.54 17.52
N THR A 217 -7.70 19.55 18.70
CA THR A 217 -8.60 20.64 19.10
C THR A 217 -7.89 21.97 19.34
N ASN A 218 -6.56 21.94 19.44
CA ASN A 218 -5.71 23.13 19.58
C ASN A 218 -5.14 23.66 18.26
N ILE A 219 -5.45 23.04 17.11
CA ILE A 219 -5.03 23.52 15.78
C ILE A 219 -5.94 24.68 15.36
N ASP A 220 -5.36 25.77 14.84
CA ASP A 220 -6.11 26.83 14.19
C ASP A 220 -6.52 26.37 12.78
N ILE A 221 -7.79 25.94 12.68
CA ILE A 221 -8.34 25.40 11.43
C ILE A 221 -8.37 26.47 10.33
N ASP A 222 -8.69 27.71 10.66
CA ASP A 222 -8.79 28.79 9.68
C ASP A 222 -7.41 29.14 9.12
N ASN A 223 -6.39 29.22 10.00
CA ASN A 223 -5.00 29.39 9.59
C ASN A 223 -4.54 28.23 8.70
N MET A 224 -4.79 26.98 9.10
CA MET A 224 -4.44 25.81 8.29
C MET A 224 -5.11 25.84 6.91
N LEU A 225 -6.40 26.21 6.83
CA LEU A 225 -7.13 26.32 5.56
C LEU A 225 -6.57 27.43 4.66
N TYR A 226 -6.14 28.56 5.24
CA TYR A 226 -5.42 29.61 4.53
C TYR A 226 -4.11 29.10 3.92
N HIS A 227 -3.33 28.33 4.70
CA HIS A 227 -2.08 27.74 4.20
C HIS A 227 -2.32 26.66 3.14
N TYR A 228 -3.44 25.92 3.19
CA TYR A 228 -3.86 25.08 2.07
C TYR A 228 -4.19 25.88 0.79
N ASP A 229 -4.76 27.09 0.90
CA ASP A 229 -4.96 27.96 -0.27
C ASP A 229 -3.63 28.41 -0.88
N LEU A 230 -2.63 28.69 -0.05
CA LEU A 230 -1.27 29.01 -0.52
C LEU A 230 -0.62 27.79 -1.21
N LEU A 231 -0.75 26.60 -0.61
CA LEU A 231 -0.28 25.36 -1.21
C LEU A 231 -0.93 25.11 -2.58
N VAL A 232 -2.25 25.27 -2.70
CA VAL A 232 -2.98 25.12 -3.98
C VAL A 232 -2.50 26.12 -5.02
N LYS A 233 -2.32 27.39 -4.65
CA LYS A 233 -1.76 28.41 -5.56
C LYS A 233 -0.38 28.02 -6.06
N LYS A 234 0.48 27.51 -5.19
CA LYS A 234 1.82 27.05 -5.57
C LYS A 234 1.77 25.81 -6.47
N MET A 235 0.93 24.82 -6.14
CA MET A 235 0.71 23.64 -6.97
C MET A 235 0.25 24.01 -8.38
N TYR A 236 -0.65 24.99 -8.51
CA TYR A 236 -1.10 25.47 -9.81
C TYR A 236 0.06 26.08 -10.62
N ARG A 237 0.88 26.94 -10.00
CA ARG A 237 2.07 27.52 -10.65
C ARG A 237 3.08 26.45 -11.09
N CYS A 238 3.35 25.45 -10.24
CA CYS A 238 4.20 24.33 -10.60
C CYS A 238 3.61 23.53 -11.78
N ALA A 239 2.29 23.34 -11.83
CA ALA A 239 1.63 22.71 -12.98
C ALA A 239 1.77 23.55 -14.27
N GLU A 240 1.65 24.88 -14.21
CA GLU A 240 1.91 25.79 -15.35
C GLU A 240 3.35 25.66 -15.86
N MET A 241 4.31 25.54 -14.95
CA MET A 241 5.73 25.39 -15.25
C MET A 241 6.16 23.96 -15.61
N LYS A 242 5.22 23.00 -15.63
CA LYS A 242 5.47 21.56 -15.84
C LYS A 242 6.36 20.91 -14.77
N GLU A 243 6.42 21.49 -13.58
CA GLU A 243 7.10 20.95 -12.39
C GLU A 243 6.21 19.95 -11.64
N TYR A 244 5.78 18.89 -12.34
CA TYR A 244 4.77 17.96 -11.83
C TYR A 244 5.21 17.16 -10.60
N ASP A 245 6.52 16.96 -10.40
CA ASP A 245 7.06 16.21 -9.26
C ASP A 245 6.63 16.82 -7.91
N TYR A 246 6.51 18.15 -7.83
CA TYR A 246 5.99 18.85 -6.66
C TYR A 246 4.60 18.36 -6.27
N ILE A 247 3.73 18.05 -7.25
CA ILE A 247 2.39 17.52 -7.01
C ILE A 247 2.46 15.99 -6.80
N PHE A 248 3.26 15.27 -7.58
CA PHE A 248 3.38 13.82 -7.50
C PHE A 248 3.82 13.32 -6.12
N LYS A 249 4.71 14.03 -5.42
CA LYS A 249 5.10 13.65 -4.04
C LYS A 249 3.95 13.72 -3.05
N LEU A 250 3.00 14.63 -3.24
CA LEU A 250 1.76 14.68 -2.46
C LEU A 250 0.81 13.54 -2.86
N LEU A 251 0.71 13.26 -4.16
CA LEU A 251 -0.18 12.22 -4.69
C LEU A 251 0.35 10.80 -4.45
N ARG A 252 1.64 10.56 -4.25
CA ARG A 252 2.18 9.18 -4.13
C ARG A 252 1.88 8.54 -2.78
N GLY A 253 1.82 9.34 -1.72
CA GLY A 253 1.71 8.87 -0.34
C GLY A 253 0.28 8.72 0.17
N SER A 254 0.18 8.70 1.50
CA SER A 254 -1.08 8.64 2.26
C SER A 254 -1.55 10.02 2.73
N ASP A 255 -1.10 11.09 2.03
CA ASP A 255 -1.50 12.46 2.31
C ASP A 255 -3.02 12.66 2.19
N PHE A 256 -3.61 13.42 3.11
CA PHE A 256 -5.06 13.68 3.09
C PHE A 256 -5.48 14.48 1.85
N PHE A 257 -4.79 15.58 1.56
CA PHE A 257 -5.15 16.49 0.47
C PHE A 257 -4.83 15.87 -0.89
N GLY A 258 -3.64 15.28 -1.02
CA GLY A 258 -3.24 14.53 -2.21
C GLY A 258 -4.21 13.39 -2.54
N ARG A 259 -4.72 12.68 -1.52
CA ARG A 259 -5.75 11.65 -1.72
C ARG A 259 -7.06 12.21 -2.27
N TYR A 260 -7.53 13.37 -1.80
CA TYR A 260 -8.75 13.98 -2.35
C TYR A 260 -8.56 14.36 -3.81
N ILE A 261 -7.41 14.94 -4.16
CA ILE A 261 -7.06 15.24 -5.55
C ILE A 261 -7.09 13.97 -6.41
N ARG A 262 -6.44 12.88 -5.97
CA ARG A 262 -6.49 11.59 -6.69
C ARG A 262 -7.91 11.06 -6.88
N ASN A 263 -8.73 11.11 -5.83
CA ASN A 263 -10.10 10.59 -5.88
C ASN A 263 -10.98 11.40 -6.86
N ILE A 264 -10.72 12.70 -6.99
CA ILE A 264 -11.43 13.58 -7.94
C ILE A 264 -10.92 13.34 -9.37
N LEU A 265 -9.61 13.17 -9.58
CA LEU A 265 -9.02 12.81 -10.87
C LEU A 265 -9.49 11.43 -11.36
N HIS A 266 -9.78 10.52 -10.43
CA HIS A 266 -10.16 9.13 -10.69
C HIS A 266 -11.46 8.76 -9.96
N PRO A 267 -12.63 9.14 -10.49
CA PRO A 267 -13.92 8.83 -9.86
C PRO A 267 -14.23 7.31 -9.79
N ASN A 268 -13.43 6.47 -10.44
CA ASN A 268 -13.51 5.01 -10.29
C ASN A 268 -12.76 4.46 -9.06
N MET A 269 -12.01 5.30 -8.33
CA MET A 269 -11.24 4.96 -7.11
C MET A 269 -11.96 5.41 -5.83
N LEU A 270 -13.25 5.71 -5.93
CA LEU A 270 -14.05 6.21 -4.82
C LEU A 270 -14.26 5.16 -3.72
N TYR A 271 -14.27 5.62 -2.47
CA TYR A 271 -14.36 4.77 -1.29
C TYR A 271 -15.76 4.20 -1.12
N LYS A 272 -15.84 2.88 -0.90
CA LYS A 272 -17.05 2.21 -0.41
C LYS A 272 -17.01 1.95 1.09
N TYR A 273 -15.80 1.77 1.62
CA TYR A 273 -15.54 1.47 3.03
C TYR A 273 -14.83 2.65 3.69
N ARG A 274 -14.99 2.79 5.01
CA ARG A 274 -14.34 3.88 5.75
C ARG A 274 -12.83 3.69 5.89
N CYS A 275 -12.40 2.50 6.29
CA CYS A 275 -11.00 2.07 6.29
C CYS A 275 -10.88 0.54 6.25
N ASP A 276 -9.64 0.05 6.20
CA ASP A 276 -9.33 -1.38 6.12
C ASP A 276 -9.32 -2.11 7.48
N ALA A 277 -9.69 -1.43 8.57
CA ALA A 277 -9.68 -1.99 9.92
C ALA A 277 -10.57 -3.24 10.00
N ALA A 278 -10.03 -4.31 10.57
CA ALA A 278 -10.64 -5.65 10.60
C ALA A 278 -10.97 -6.27 9.22
N ARG A 279 -10.59 -5.64 8.11
CA ARG A 279 -10.80 -6.15 6.74
C ARG A 279 -9.52 -6.76 6.22
N SER A 280 -8.65 -5.92 5.67
CA SER A 280 -7.31 -6.27 5.21
C SER A 280 -6.22 -5.67 6.09
N ARG A 281 -6.57 -4.98 7.18
CA ARG A 281 -5.62 -4.45 8.17
C ARG A 281 -6.00 -4.90 9.58
N ILE A 282 -5.04 -5.50 10.28
CA ILE A 282 -5.14 -5.88 11.70
C ILE A 282 -3.89 -5.48 12.45
N SER A 283 -3.97 -5.49 13.78
CA SER A 283 -2.81 -5.34 14.66
C SER A 283 -2.73 -6.49 15.65
N VAL A 284 -1.51 -6.88 16.05
CA VAL A 284 -1.27 -7.97 17.01
C VAL A 284 -0.37 -7.49 18.15
N ASP A 285 -0.68 -7.91 19.37
CA ASP A 285 0.13 -7.64 20.57
C ASP A 285 1.08 -8.80 20.95
N ASP A 286 1.78 -8.66 22.07
CA ASP A 286 2.74 -9.63 22.60
C ASP A 286 2.13 -10.98 23.01
N LYS A 287 0.80 -11.05 23.15
CA LYS A 287 0.06 -12.28 23.50
C LYS A 287 -0.60 -12.94 22.29
N GLY A 288 -0.43 -12.34 21.11
CA GLY A 288 -1.09 -12.78 19.88
C GLY A 288 -2.55 -12.30 19.77
N ASP A 289 -3.02 -11.41 20.65
CA ASP A 289 -4.36 -10.86 20.53
C ASP A 289 -4.48 -9.96 19.30
N ILE A 290 -5.56 -10.15 18.54
CA ILE A 290 -5.80 -9.44 17.28
C ILE A 290 -6.72 -8.26 17.57
N TYR A 291 -6.29 -7.07 17.15
CA TYR A 291 -7.04 -5.82 17.20
C TYR A 291 -7.38 -5.33 15.79
N SER A 292 -8.53 -4.67 15.62
CA SER A 292 -8.97 -4.17 14.31
C SER A 292 -8.14 -3.01 13.77
N CYS A 293 -7.45 -2.25 14.65
CA CYS A 293 -6.67 -1.06 14.29
C CYS A 293 -5.40 -0.96 15.13
N SER A 294 -4.28 -0.57 14.53
CA SER A 294 -3.01 -0.36 15.23
C SER A 294 -3.05 0.77 16.25
N VAL A 295 -3.84 1.82 15.98
CA VAL A 295 -4.04 2.92 16.94
C VAL A 295 -4.65 2.42 18.25
N MET A 296 -5.47 1.38 18.17
CA MET A 296 -6.25 0.83 19.29
C MET A 296 -5.68 -0.52 19.76
N ASN A 297 -4.42 -0.82 19.44
CA ASN A 297 -3.73 -2.03 19.90
C ASN A 297 -3.69 -2.05 21.44
N GLY A 298 -4.31 -3.09 22.03
CA GLY A 298 -4.50 -3.26 23.48
C GLY A 298 -5.86 -2.80 24.01
N ASN A 299 -6.61 -2.00 23.26
CA ASN A 299 -7.96 -1.62 23.65
C ASN A 299 -8.93 -2.80 23.47
N ILE A 300 -9.55 -3.27 24.55
CA ILE A 300 -10.41 -4.46 24.54
C ILE A 300 -11.61 -4.32 23.59
N ASP A 301 -12.12 -3.11 23.38
CA ASP A 301 -13.22 -2.86 22.45
C ASP A 301 -12.79 -3.00 21.00
N PHE A 302 -11.48 -2.96 20.72
CA PHE A 302 -10.93 -3.20 19.39
C PHE A 302 -10.41 -4.62 19.20
N LYS A 303 -10.42 -5.46 20.26
CA LYS A 303 -10.04 -6.87 20.15
C LYS A 303 -11.06 -7.64 19.33
N ILE A 304 -10.58 -8.33 18.30
CA ILE A 304 -11.40 -9.13 17.38
C ILE A 304 -11.01 -10.61 17.38
N GLY A 305 -9.98 -11.03 18.13
CA GLY A 305 -9.59 -12.44 18.19
C GLY A 305 -8.19 -12.64 18.78
N ASN A 306 -7.60 -13.79 18.46
CA ASN A 306 -6.22 -14.13 18.78
C ASN A 306 -5.65 -15.01 17.66
N ILE A 307 -4.37 -14.84 17.29
CA ILE A 307 -3.76 -15.56 16.16
C ILE A 307 -3.76 -17.09 16.34
N TYR A 308 -3.83 -17.57 17.58
CA TYR A 308 -3.85 -19.00 17.91
C TYR A 308 -5.28 -19.58 17.92
N SER A 309 -6.31 -18.77 18.21
CA SER A 309 -7.71 -19.23 18.27
C SER A 309 -8.57 -18.77 17.09
N GLY A 310 -8.08 -17.84 16.26
CA GLY A 310 -8.81 -17.24 15.15
C GLY A 310 -9.53 -15.93 15.48
N ILE A 311 -10.21 -15.39 14.46
CA ILE A 311 -11.00 -14.15 14.53
C ILE A 311 -12.44 -14.48 14.96
N SER A 312 -12.99 -13.67 15.87
CA SER A 312 -14.40 -13.66 16.23
C SER A 312 -15.18 -12.77 15.28
N GLU A 313 -16.00 -13.39 14.42
CA GLU A 313 -16.85 -12.66 13.47
C GLU A 313 -17.85 -11.72 14.15
N CYS A 314 -18.32 -12.07 15.35
CA CYS A 314 -19.19 -11.19 16.14
C CYS A 314 -18.46 -9.90 16.56
N ALA A 315 -17.24 -10.01 17.09
CA ALA A 315 -16.44 -8.84 17.49
C ALA A 315 -15.98 -8.02 16.27
N ARG A 316 -15.71 -8.70 15.15
CA ARG A 316 -15.31 -8.11 13.87
C ARG A 316 -16.42 -7.27 13.24
N LYS A 317 -17.67 -7.73 13.33
CA LYS A 317 -18.83 -7.20 12.61
C LYS A 317 -19.02 -5.68 12.75
N LYS A 318 -18.85 -5.11 13.94
CA LYS A 318 -19.04 -3.66 14.15
C LYS A 318 -18.10 -2.78 13.30
N PHE A 319 -16.89 -3.27 13.00
CA PHE A 319 -15.95 -2.56 12.13
C PHE A 319 -16.31 -2.72 10.65
N LEU A 320 -16.82 -3.90 10.29
CA LEU A 320 -17.26 -4.18 8.92
C LEU A 320 -18.55 -3.42 8.57
N ASP A 321 -19.44 -3.26 9.52
CA ASP A 321 -20.74 -2.61 9.33
C ASP A 321 -20.64 -1.08 9.37
N ALA A 322 -19.58 -0.49 9.94
CA ALA A 322 -19.34 0.94 9.94
C ALA A 322 -18.86 1.44 8.56
N GLN A 323 -19.74 1.35 7.57
CA GLN A 323 -19.49 1.76 6.18
C GLN A 323 -20.00 3.17 5.93
N VAL A 324 -19.58 3.73 4.79
CA VAL A 324 -19.94 5.09 4.39
C VAL A 324 -21.46 5.24 4.24
N ASP A 325 -22.14 4.23 3.72
CA ASP A 325 -23.60 4.26 3.48
C ASP A 325 -24.44 3.85 4.70
N SER A 326 -23.85 3.20 5.70
CA SER A 326 -24.57 2.77 6.92
C SER A 326 -24.48 3.78 8.06
N VAL A 327 -23.41 4.58 8.11
CA VAL A 327 -23.26 5.65 9.10
C VAL A 327 -24.19 6.82 8.73
N GLU A 328 -25.09 7.20 9.63
CA GLU A 328 -26.16 8.16 9.35
C GLU A 328 -25.65 9.51 8.82
N THR A 329 -24.60 10.06 9.42
CA THR A 329 -24.02 11.34 9.01
C THR A 329 -23.32 11.26 7.67
N CYS A 330 -22.67 10.12 7.38
CA CYS A 330 -21.94 9.90 6.14
C CYS A 330 -22.88 9.60 4.97
N SER A 331 -23.95 8.83 5.20
CA SER A 331 -24.87 8.40 4.15
C SER A 331 -25.60 9.57 3.48
N LYS A 332 -25.82 10.65 4.25
CA LYS A 332 -26.42 11.93 3.84
C LYS A 332 -25.40 12.97 3.33
N CYS A 333 -24.10 12.66 3.31
CA CYS A 333 -23.05 13.61 2.92
C CYS A 333 -22.71 13.50 1.43
N ASP A 334 -22.64 14.62 0.72
CA ASP A 334 -22.30 14.66 -0.71
C ASP A 334 -20.86 14.23 -1.00
N GLU A 335 -19.96 14.41 -0.03
CA GLU A 335 -18.52 14.13 -0.17
C GLU A 335 -18.12 12.72 0.30
N LYS A 336 -19.10 11.87 0.65
CA LYS A 336 -18.89 10.61 1.36
C LYS A 336 -17.92 9.65 0.68
N TYR A 337 -17.96 9.58 -0.64
CA TYR A 337 -17.13 8.68 -1.45
C TYR A 337 -15.73 9.23 -1.74
N ILE A 338 -15.54 10.55 -1.71
CA ILE A 338 -14.22 11.18 -1.82
C ILE A 338 -13.51 11.14 -0.46
N CYS A 339 -14.26 11.42 0.61
CA CYS A 339 -13.78 11.46 2.00
C CYS A 339 -13.49 10.06 2.58
N GLY A 340 -14.37 9.08 2.34
CA GLY A 340 -14.32 7.77 3.00
C GLY A 340 -14.78 7.80 4.47
N GLY A 341 -15.58 8.80 4.89
CA GLY A 341 -16.34 8.73 6.15
C GLY A 341 -15.59 8.86 7.49
N GLU A 342 -14.41 9.49 7.58
CA GLU A 342 -13.70 9.72 8.87
C GLU A 342 -13.13 8.43 9.55
N CYS A 343 -12.12 8.58 10.41
CA CYS A 343 -11.41 7.50 11.10
C CYS A 343 -12.22 6.87 12.25
N LEU A 344 -12.37 5.54 12.22
CA LEU A 344 -13.05 4.77 13.28
C LEU A 344 -12.42 4.96 14.66
N ALA A 345 -11.08 5.06 14.74
CA ALA A 345 -10.38 5.23 16.00
C ALA A 345 -10.59 6.63 16.60
N LYS A 346 -10.62 7.69 15.76
CA LYS A 346 -10.87 9.06 16.24
C LYS A 346 -12.31 9.24 16.72
N ALA A 347 -13.27 8.69 15.97
CA ALA A 347 -14.66 8.59 16.40
C ALA A 347 -14.77 7.94 17.80
N TYR A 348 -14.13 6.76 17.96
CA TYR A 348 -14.14 6.06 19.23
C TYR A 348 -13.48 6.85 20.37
N LEU A 349 -12.32 7.46 20.14
CA LEU A 349 -11.63 8.25 21.15
C LEU A 349 -12.46 9.47 21.61
N LYS A 350 -13.34 10.00 20.75
CA LYS A 350 -14.19 11.15 21.09
C LYS A 350 -15.52 10.75 21.75
N SER A 351 -16.17 9.67 21.29
CA SER A 351 -17.54 9.32 21.73
C SER A 351 -17.75 7.88 22.19
N ASN A 352 -16.69 7.07 22.27
CA ASN A 352 -16.73 5.61 22.51
C ASN A 352 -17.57 4.83 21.49
N LYS A 353 -17.79 5.39 20.30
CA LYS A 353 -18.52 4.76 19.20
C LYS A 353 -17.74 4.89 17.90
N VAL A 354 -17.65 3.79 17.15
CA VAL A 354 -16.86 3.75 15.91
C VAL A 354 -17.60 4.38 14.72
N ASP A 355 -18.93 4.45 14.81
CA ASP A 355 -19.88 4.89 13.79
C ASP A 355 -20.37 6.33 13.99
N GLU A 356 -19.74 7.09 14.89
CA GLU A 356 -20.01 8.52 15.10
C GLU A 356 -18.79 9.37 14.69
N PRO A 357 -18.68 9.76 13.39
CA PRO A 357 -17.64 10.68 12.93
C PRO A 357 -17.60 11.98 13.73
N VAL A 358 -16.40 12.49 13.95
CA VAL A 358 -16.17 13.78 14.63
C VAL A 358 -16.51 14.94 13.69
N GLU A 359 -17.43 15.80 14.10
CA GLU A 359 -17.99 16.87 13.26
C GLU A 359 -16.93 17.87 12.78
N GLU A 360 -16.03 18.30 13.66
CA GLU A 360 -14.96 19.26 13.34
C GLU A 360 -14.02 18.70 12.26
N LEU A 361 -13.70 17.39 12.35
CA LEU A 361 -12.92 16.70 11.33
C LEU A 361 -13.69 16.55 10.02
N CYS A 362 -15.00 16.29 10.08
CA CYS A 362 -15.85 16.24 8.88
C CYS A 362 -15.87 17.60 8.17
N ASN A 363 -16.00 18.71 8.89
CA ASN A 363 -16.02 20.05 8.33
C ASN A 363 -14.67 20.41 7.68
N LEU A 364 -13.55 20.18 8.37
CA LEU A 364 -12.22 20.34 7.79
C LEU A 364 -12.07 19.56 6.49
N ARG A 365 -12.50 18.28 6.46
CA ARG A 365 -12.38 17.46 5.25
C ARG A 365 -13.22 17.99 4.09
N LYS A 366 -14.43 18.51 4.34
CA LYS A 366 -15.26 19.13 3.30
C LYS A 366 -14.56 20.34 2.68
N GLU A 367 -13.98 21.21 3.51
CA GLU A 367 -13.20 22.36 3.03
C GLU A 367 -11.98 21.94 2.19
N LEU A 368 -11.22 20.94 2.64
CA LEU A 368 -10.10 20.40 1.87
C LEU A 368 -10.54 19.77 0.54
N ILE A 369 -11.69 19.08 0.52
CA ILE A 369 -12.23 18.49 -0.72
C ILE A 369 -12.68 19.60 -1.67
N ALA A 370 -13.31 20.67 -1.18
CA ALA A 370 -13.70 21.82 -1.99
C ALA A 370 -12.46 22.47 -2.66
N LYS A 371 -11.38 22.68 -1.90
CA LYS A 371 -10.10 23.19 -2.43
C LYS A 371 -9.47 22.24 -3.46
N ALA A 372 -9.48 20.92 -3.19
CA ALA A 372 -8.97 19.91 -4.12
C ALA A 372 -9.77 19.89 -5.43
N ARG A 373 -11.11 20.00 -5.34
CA ARG A 373 -12.01 20.08 -6.49
C ARG A 373 -11.75 21.33 -7.31
N SER A 374 -11.63 22.49 -6.65
CA SER A 374 -11.29 23.75 -7.31
C SER A 374 -9.96 23.66 -8.05
N PHE A 375 -8.94 23.05 -7.44
CA PHE A 375 -7.65 22.82 -8.10
C PHE A 375 -7.80 21.95 -9.35
N VAL A 376 -8.46 20.78 -9.23
CA VAL A 376 -8.63 19.83 -10.34
C VAL A 376 -9.43 20.42 -11.50
N GLU A 377 -10.53 21.14 -11.23
CA GLU A 377 -11.29 21.80 -12.29
C GLU A 377 -10.50 22.95 -12.94
N SER A 378 -9.72 23.71 -12.15
CA SER A 378 -8.88 24.79 -12.70
C SER A 378 -7.82 24.26 -13.66
N ILE A 379 -7.10 23.18 -13.30
CA ILE A 379 -6.12 22.57 -14.20
C ILE A 379 -6.79 21.92 -15.42
N LYS A 380 -7.99 21.35 -15.27
CA LYS A 380 -8.72 20.72 -16.37
C LYS A 380 -9.14 21.73 -17.44
N ILE A 381 -9.57 22.92 -17.01
CA ILE A 381 -10.00 24.01 -17.90
C ILE A 381 -8.78 24.72 -18.50
N ASN A 382 -7.82 25.11 -17.67
CA ASN A 382 -6.75 26.04 -18.07
C ASN A 382 -5.46 25.33 -18.50
N LEU A 383 -5.19 24.12 -17.99
CA LEU A 383 -3.93 23.38 -18.18
C LEU A 383 -4.19 21.92 -18.59
N PRO A 384 -4.85 21.66 -19.73
CA PRO A 384 -5.30 20.32 -20.12
C PRO A 384 -4.16 19.29 -20.23
N GLU A 385 -2.95 19.72 -20.59
CA GLU A 385 -1.76 18.87 -20.59
C GLU A 385 -1.40 18.39 -19.18
N ALA A 386 -1.35 19.29 -18.20
CA ALA A 386 -1.08 18.95 -16.80
C ALA A 386 -2.18 18.05 -16.24
N TYR A 387 -3.45 18.34 -16.54
CA TYR A 387 -4.57 17.47 -16.16
C TYR A 387 -4.40 16.05 -16.71
N TYR A 388 -4.01 15.91 -17.98
CA TYR A 388 -3.76 14.61 -18.58
C TYR A 388 -2.58 13.87 -17.92
N GLU A 389 -1.48 14.55 -17.59
CA GLU A 389 -0.36 13.95 -16.86
C GLU A 389 -0.76 13.51 -15.45
N PHE A 390 -1.59 14.28 -14.75
CA PHE A 390 -2.09 13.89 -13.43
C PHE A 390 -3.09 12.74 -13.51
N GLN A 391 -3.88 12.63 -14.57
CA GLN A 391 -4.71 11.45 -14.83
C GLN A 391 -3.90 10.21 -15.22
N LYS A 392 -2.67 10.36 -15.72
CA LYS A 392 -1.76 9.23 -15.94
C LYS A 392 -1.04 8.80 -14.67
N PHE A 393 -0.96 9.68 -13.67
CA PHE A 393 -0.33 9.38 -12.41
C PHE A 393 -1.08 8.23 -11.75
N THR A 394 -0.41 7.08 -11.69
CA THR A 394 -0.92 5.87 -11.05
C THR A 394 0.03 5.50 -9.93
N ILE A 395 -0.52 5.09 -8.80
CA ILE A 395 0.26 4.47 -7.73
C ILE A 395 0.41 3.00 -8.13
N ASP A 396 1.61 2.65 -8.61
CA ASP A 396 2.14 1.30 -8.82
C ASP A 396 1.17 0.28 -9.49
N PRO A 397 1.21 0.12 -10.83
CA PRO A 397 0.38 -0.84 -11.55
C PRO A 397 0.77 -2.31 -11.29
N THR A 398 1.89 -2.61 -10.60
CA THR A 398 2.30 -4.00 -10.26
C THR A 398 1.34 -4.70 -9.30
N LEU A 399 0.35 -3.97 -8.77
CA LEU A 399 -0.70 -4.46 -7.87
C LEU A 399 -1.55 -5.61 -8.41
N LEU A 400 -1.60 -5.82 -9.73
CA LEU A 400 -2.42 -6.85 -10.39
C LEU A 400 -1.61 -7.76 -11.33
N ASP A 401 -0.31 -7.50 -11.46
CA ASP A 401 0.54 -8.24 -12.37
C ASP A 401 0.83 -9.65 -11.84
N THR A 402 0.65 -10.65 -12.70
CA THR A 402 0.83 -12.08 -12.37
C THR A 402 1.95 -12.74 -13.17
N SER A 403 2.72 -11.93 -13.90
CA SER A 403 3.65 -12.39 -14.93
C SER A 403 4.88 -13.08 -14.33
N ALA A 404 5.45 -12.52 -13.25
CA ALA A 404 6.53 -13.15 -12.51
C ALA A 404 6.08 -14.48 -11.88
N TRP A 405 4.81 -14.58 -11.45
CA TRP A 405 4.24 -15.83 -10.95
C TRP A 405 4.15 -16.89 -12.04
N ALA A 406 3.61 -16.52 -13.21
CA ALA A 406 3.48 -17.42 -14.35
C ALA A 406 4.85 -17.94 -14.83
N ILE A 407 5.84 -17.05 -14.97
CA ILE A 407 7.20 -17.45 -15.37
C ILE A 407 7.84 -18.37 -14.34
N LYS A 408 7.84 -18.02 -13.05
CA LYS A 408 8.45 -18.84 -12.00
C LYS A 408 7.87 -20.26 -12.00
N LYS A 409 6.56 -20.36 -12.17
CA LYS A 409 5.84 -21.63 -12.19
C LYS A 409 6.24 -22.50 -13.37
N ILE A 410 6.35 -21.91 -14.56
CA ILE A 410 6.87 -22.61 -15.73
C ILE A 410 8.30 -23.07 -15.51
N LEU A 411 9.18 -22.18 -15.06
CA LEU A 411 10.59 -22.52 -14.82
C LEU A 411 10.71 -23.73 -13.90
N ARG A 412 9.86 -23.81 -12.86
CA ARG A 412 9.80 -24.96 -11.95
C ARG A 412 9.42 -26.27 -12.66
N GLU A 413 8.49 -26.26 -13.60
CA GLU A 413 8.10 -27.47 -14.37
C GLU A 413 9.27 -27.99 -15.24
N PHE A 414 10.15 -27.10 -15.71
CA PHE A 414 11.36 -27.43 -16.45
C PHE A 414 12.59 -27.64 -15.54
N GLY A 415 12.40 -27.79 -14.23
CA GLY A 415 13.47 -28.01 -13.26
C GLY A 415 14.44 -26.83 -13.11
N LYS A 416 14.06 -25.64 -13.57
CA LYS A 416 14.83 -24.39 -13.40
C LYS A 416 14.36 -23.71 -12.12
N GLU A 417 15.16 -23.76 -11.06
CA GLU A 417 14.86 -23.05 -9.82
C GLU A 417 15.28 -21.59 -9.90
N ILE A 418 14.34 -20.69 -9.64
CA ILE A 418 14.60 -19.27 -9.43
C ILE A 418 13.73 -18.74 -8.29
N SER A 419 14.31 -17.88 -7.46
CA SER A 419 13.54 -17.18 -6.44
C SER A 419 12.55 -16.20 -7.08
N PHE A 420 11.35 -16.07 -6.49
CA PHE A 420 10.33 -15.13 -7.00
C PHE A 420 10.90 -13.72 -7.11
N ARG A 421 11.69 -13.32 -6.11
CA ARG A 421 12.29 -11.99 -6.05
C ARG A 421 13.34 -11.74 -7.12
N GLU A 422 14.24 -12.70 -7.35
CA GLU A 422 15.27 -12.55 -8.38
C GLU A 422 14.60 -12.32 -9.74
N LEU A 423 13.58 -13.12 -10.04
CA LEU A 423 12.79 -12.97 -11.25
C LEU A 423 12.08 -11.60 -11.28
N TYR A 424 11.31 -11.27 -10.24
CA TYR A 424 10.54 -10.02 -10.14
C TYR A 424 11.42 -8.78 -10.32
N SER A 425 12.58 -8.73 -9.66
CA SER A 425 13.52 -7.60 -9.71
C SER A 425 14.16 -7.36 -11.08
N LYS A 426 14.18 -8.39 -11.92
CA LYS A 426 14.74 -8.34 -13.28
C LYS A 426 13.68 -8.05 -14.33
N MET A 427 12.41 -7.94 -13.94
CA MET A 427 11.34 -7.72 -14.89
C MET A 427 11.11 -6.23 -15.15
N GLU A 428 10.64 -5.96 -16.35
CA GLU A 428 10.20 -4.63 -16.76
C GLU A 428 8.66 -4.62 -16.78
N TYR A 429 8.05 -3.50 -16.40
CA TYR A 429 6.60 -3.35 -16.36
C TYR A 429 6.20 -2.07 -17.09
N ASP A 430 5.09 -2.12 -17.82
CA ASP A 430 4.39 -0.96 -18.35
C ASP A 430 3.16 -0.61 -17.49
N ARG A 431 2.25 0.22 -18.01
CA ARG A 431 1.05 0.68 -17.28
C ARG A 431 0.04 -0.44 -16.99
N MET A 432 0.14 -1.58 -17.67
CA MET A 432 -0.73 -2.74 -17.54
C MET A 432 -0.03 -3.93 -16.87
N GLY A 433 1.29 -3.85 -16.61
CA GLY A 433 2.09 -4.95 -16.04
C GLY A 433 3.23 -5.34 -16.97
N ALA A 434 3.74 -6.56 -16.86
CA ALA A 434 4.74 -7.05 -17.80
C ALA A 434 4.00 -7.57 -19.04
N SER A 435 4.27 -6.94 -20.19
CA SER A 435 3.71 -7.38 -21.45
C SER A 435 4.25 -8.75 -21.87
N LEU A 436 3.58 -9.37 -22.85
CA LEU A 436 4.00 -10.68 -23.35
C LEU A 436 5.45 -10.69 -23.87
N SER A 437 5.90 -9.62 -24.54
CA SER A 437 7.27 -9.53 -25.07
C SER A 437 8.31 -9.51 -23.95
N ILE A 438 7.96 -8.94 -22.79
CA ILE A 438 8.79 -8.99 -21.59
C ILE A 438 8.82 -10.42 -21.04
N LEU A 439 7.66 -11.08 -21.00
CA LEU A 439 7.52 -12.46 -20.56
C LEU A 439 8.39 -13.41 -21.39
N GLU A 440 8.28 -13.33 -22.71
CA GLU A 440 9.03 -14.09 -23.69
C GLU A 440 10.53 -13.86 -23.55
N ARG A 441 10.96 -12.59 -23.51
CA ARG A 441 12.38 -12.25 -23.32
C ARG A 441 12.93 -12.83 -22.02
N LYS A 442 12.16 -12.77 -20.92
CA LYS A 442 12.62 -13.26 -19.61
C LYS A 442 12.71 -14.77 -19.56
N ILE A 443 11.73 -15.50 -20.06
CA ILE A 443 11.76 -16.96 -20.04
C ILE A 443 12.84 -17.52 -20.98
N ASN A 444 13.10 -16.80 -22.09
CA ASN A 444 14.19 -17.10 -23.03
C ASN A 444 15.59 -17.08 -22.39
N GLU A 445 15.80 -16.28 -21.33
CA GLU A 445 17.06 -16.25 -20.57
C GLU A 445 17.36 -17.60 -19.89
N TYR A 446 16.35 -18.46 -19.70
CA TYR A 446 16.46 -19.77 -19.07
C TYR A 446 16.44 -20.94 -20.07
N GLY A 447 16.54 -20.64 -21.37
CA GLY A 447 16.52 -21.67 -22.42
C GLY A 447 15.12 -22.22 -22.72
N ILE A 448 14.07 -21.46 -22.42
CA ILE A 448 12.67 -21.83 -22.68
C ILE A 448 12.08 -20.84 -23.69
N GLU A 449 11.30 -21.33 -24.65
CA GLU A 449 10.53 -20.53 -25.60
C GLU A 449 9.05 -20.47 -25.22
N LEU A 450 8.45 -19.30 -25.47
CA LEU A 450 7.01 -19.09 -25.48
C LEU A 450 6.54 -18.92 -26.93
N LEU A 451 5.73 -19.84 -27.42
CA LEU A 451 5.11 -19.77 -28.74
C LEU A 451 3.65 -19.38 -28.61
N ALA A 452 3.30 -18.22 -29.15
CA ALA A 452 1.91 -17.79 -29.17
C ALA A 452 1.13 -18.51 -30.27
N ARG A 453 -0.01 -19.07 -29.89
CA ARG A 453 -0.99 -19.72 -30.76
C ARG A 453 -2.36 -19.09 -30.51
N GLN A 454 -2.92 -18.51 -31.57
CA GLN A 454 -4.31 -18.09 -31.58
C GLN A 454 -5.17 -19.28 -32.00
N LEU A 455 -6.21 -19.56 -31.23
CA LEU A 455 -7.14 -20.65 -31.49
C LEU A 455 -8.41 -20.09 -32.11
N GLU A 456 -8.91 -20.74 -33.16
CA GLU A 456 -10.15 -20.34 -33.84
C GLU A 456 -11.39 -21.00 -33.20
N ASP A 457 -11.24 -22.19 -32.62
CA ASP A 457 -12.32 -22.90 -31.94
C ASP A 457 -11.88 -23.76 -30.74
N GLU A 458 -12.89 -24.20 -29.96
CA GLU A 458 -12.70 -24.96 -28.72
C GLU A 458 -11.96 -26.31 -28.89
N GLN A 459 -12.00 -26.91 -30.07
CA GLN A 459 -11.42 -28.23 -30.32
C GLN A 459 -9.89 -28.15 -30.41
N GLU A 460 -9.36 -27.03 -30.90
CA GLU A 460 -7.91 -26.79 -30.99
C GLU A 460 -7.20 -26.77 -29.62
N LEU A 461 -7.93 -26.60 -28.50
CA LEU A 461 -7.34 -26.74 -27.17
C LEU A 461 -6.71 -28.11 -26.97
N ASN A 462 -7.28 -29.17 -27.53
CA ASN A 462 -6.73 -30.52 -27.37
C ASN A 462 -5.37 -30.71 -28.08
N GLU A 463 -4.97 -29.76 -28.92
CA GLU A 463 -3.70 -29.76 -29.65
C GLU A 463 -2.60 -28.96 -28.94
N ILE A 464 -2.93 -28.27 -27.85
CA ILE A 464 -1.98 -27.45 -27.08
C ILE A 464 -1.04 -28.32 -26.25
N ILE A 465 0.25 -28.02 -26.33
CA ILE A 465 1.28 -28.60 -25.47
C ILE A 465 1.22 -27.93 -24.10
N VAL A 466 1.00 -28.73 -23.05
CA VAL A 466 1.00 -28.28 -21.65
C VAL A 466 2.35 -28.59 -20.96
N PRO A 467 2.81 -27.77 -20.00
CA PRO A 467 2.16 -26.58 -19.47
C PRO A 467 2.18 -25.42 -20.47
N ALA A 468 1.08 -24.65 -20.53
CA ALA A 468 0.95 -23.47 -21.38
C ALA A 468 0.49 -22.25 -20.56
N ILE A 469 0.68 -21.04 -21.07
CA ILE A 469 0.14 -19.81 -20.47
C ILE A 469 -1.06 -19.35 -21.29
N ALA A 470 -2.14 -18.95 -20.64
CA ALA A 470 -3.22 -18.20 -21.24
C ALA A 470 -3.20 -16.75 -20.73
N TRP A 471 -3.40 -15.79 -21.62
CA TRP A 471 -3.59 -14.39 -21.23
C TRP A 471 -5.07 -14.09 -21.06
N GLN A 472 -5.48 -13.70 -19.85
CA GLN A 472 -6.89 -13.41 -19.56
C GLN A 472 -7.31 -12.04 -20.12
N ASN A 473 -7.90 -12.06 -21.31
CA ASN A 473 -8.21 -10.88 -22.14
C ASN A 473 -9.29 -9.93 -21.60
N ARG A 474 -9.82 -10.16 -20.39
CA ARG A 474 -11.01 -9.44 -19.88
C ARG A 474 -10.71 -8.39 -18.81
N PHE A 475 -9.45 -8.22 -18.41
CA PHE A 475 -9.05 -7.16 -17.49
C PHE A 475 -8.54 -5.95 -18.28
N THR A 476 -9.37 -4.92 -18.42
CA THR A 476 -9.04 -3.69 -19.18
C THR A 476 -7.96 -2.81 -18.52
N LYS A 477 -7.36 -3.25 -17.42
CA LYS A 477 -6.43 -2.44 -16.60
C LYS A 477 -5.15 -3.18 -16.15
N ALA A 478 -5.02 -4.49 -16.40
CA ALA A 478 -3.82 -5.24 -16.05
C ALA A 478 -3.69 -6.55 -16.84
N TYR A 479 -2.46 -7.00 -17.08
CA TYR A 479 -2.15 -8.32 -17.63
C TYR A 479 -2.31 -9.40 -16.55
N ARG A 480 -3.13 -10.41 -16.84
CA ARG A 480 -3.29 -11.61 -15.99
C ARG A 480 -3.00 -12.88 -16.80
N TYR A 481 -2.10 -13.69 -16.26
CA TYR A 481 -1.60 -14.91 -16.87
C TYR A 481 -2.08 -16.11 -16.05
N ILE A 482 -2.66 -17.09 -16.72
CA ILE A 482 -3.15 -18.34 -16.13
C ILE A 482 -2.32 -19.48 -16.70
N VAL A 483 -1.93 -20.44 -15.87
CA VAL A 483 -1.19 -21.62 -16.33
C VAL A 483 -2.19 -22.74 -16.63
N ILE A 484 -2.13 -23.26 -17.84
CA ILE A 484 -2.86 -24.45 -18.27
C ILE A 484 -2.01 -25.67 -17.90
N LYS A 485 -2.50 -26.49 -16.98
CA LYS A 485 -1.79 -27.68 -16.49
C LYS A 485 -2.18 -28.93 -17.24
N LYS A 486 -3.45 -29.05 -17.61
CA LYS A 486 -3.98 -30.22 -18.30
C LYS A 486 -5.18 -29.84 -19.14
N ILE A 487 -5.31 -30.50 -20.29
CA ILE A 487 -6.48 -30.40 -21.17
C ILE A 487 -7.08 -31.79 -21.28
N CYS A 488 -8.39 -31.86 -21.11
CA CYS A 488 -9.23 -33.04 -21.27
C CYS A 488 -10.34 -32.68 -22.27
N ASP A 489 -10.92 -33.66 -22.97
CA ASP A 489 -11.83 -33.45 -24.12
C ASP A 489 -12.82 -32.27 -23.99
N ASN A 490 -13.45 -32.10 -22.81
CA ASN A 490 -14.41 -31.02 -22.56
C ASN A 490 -14.00 -30.06 -21.42
N ASN A 491 -12.83 -30.25 -20.79
CA ASN A 491 -12.42 -29.50 -19.61
C ASN A 491 -10.93 -29.15 -19.62
N VAL A 492 -10.62 -27.95 -19.16
CA VAL A 492 -9.26 -27.47 -18.94
C VAL A 492 -9.01 -27.38 -17.44
N VAL A 493 -7.89 -27.94 -16.98
CA VAL A 493 -7.37 -27.75 -15.62
C VAL A 493 -6.45 -26.56 -15.66
N LEU A 494 -6.88 -25.52 -14.96
CA LEU A 494 -6.22 -24.23 -14.89
C LEU A 494 -5.66 -24.05 -13.49
N GLU A 495 -4.53 -23.37 -13.42
CA GLU A 495 -3.96 -22.96 -12.15
C GLU A 495 -3.75 -21.46 -12.22
N ASP A 496 -4.36 -20.74 -11.28
CA ASP A 496 -4.11 -19.32 -11.17
C ASP A 496 -2.66 -19.12 -10.71
N ALA A 497 -1.93 -18.19 -11.31
CA ALA A 497 -0.58 -17.92 -10.85
C ALA A 497 -0.55 -17.30 -9.43
N SER A 498 -1.67 -16.70 -8.99
CA SER A 498 -1.86 -16.02 -7.69
C SER A 498 -2.41 -16.90 -6.57
N MET A 499 -3.04 -18.03 -6.91
CA MET A 499 -3.66 -18.96 -5.98
C MET A 499 -3.15 -20.35 -6.33
N GLU A 500 -2.44 -21.02 -5.41
CA GLU A 500 -1.90 -22.38 -5.60
C GLU A 500 -2.99 -23.48 -5.74
N ASN A 501 -4.22 -23.09 -6.08
CA ASN A 501 -5.34 -23.99 -6.26
C ASN A 501 -5.60 -24.21 -7.76
N GLU A 502 -5.62 -25.48 -8.15
CA GLU A 502 -6.13 -25.89 -9.46
C GLU A 502 -7.66 -25.73 -9.48
N PHE A 503 -8.18 -25.26 -10.60
CA PHE A 503 -9.61 -25.23 -10.87
C PHE A 503 -9.90 -25.78 -12.26
N VAL A 504 -11.05 -26.44 -12.39
CA VAL A 504 -11.49 -27.05 -13.64
C VAL A 504 -12.54 -26.16 -14.28
N MET A 505 -12.41 -25.93 -15.58
CA MET A 505 -13.34 -25.14 -16.38
C MET A 505 -13.66 -25.88 -17.68
N SER A 506 -14.90 -25.78 -18.18
CA SER A 506 -15.20 -26.32 -19.52
C SER A 506 -14.41 -25.59 -20.61
N THR A 507 -14.04 -26.27 -21.68
CA THR A 507 -13.35 -25.66 -22.85
C THR A 507 -14.12 -24.45 -23.39
N LYS A 508 -15.45 -24.54 -23.43
CA LYS A 508 -16.36 -23.43 -23.75
C LYS A 508 -16.22 -22.22 -22.84
N ASP A 509 -16.26 -22.45 -21.54
CA ASP A 509 -16.11 -21.38 -20.56
C ASP A 509 -14.70 -20.79 -20.61
N PHE A 510 -13.68 -21.59 -20.91
CA PHE A 510 -12.31 -21.12 -21.07
C PHE A 510 -12.20 -20.16 -22.27
N PHE A 511 -12.66 -20.57 -23.45
CA PHE A 511 -12.69 -19.72 -24.63
C PHE A 511 -13.49 -18.44 -24.42
N ALA A 512 -14.66 -18.58 -23.79
CA ALA A 512 -15.49 -17.43 -23.51
C ALA A 512 -14.78 -16.50 -22.51
N LYS A 513 -14.37 -17.00 -21.34
CA LYS A 513 -14.07 -16.19 -20.14
C LYS A 513 -12.57 -15.96 -19.90
N VAL A 514 -11.69 -16.73 -20.51
CA VAL A 514 -10.24 -16.69 -20.29
C VAL A 514 -9.52 -16.12 -21.51
N SER A 515 -9.29 -16.94 -22.54
CA SER A 515 -8.54 -16.53 -23.73
C SER A 515 -8.76 -17.45 -24.90
N ASN A 516 -8.61 -16.91 -26.10
CA ASN A 516 -8.37 -17.67 -27.34
C ASN A 516 -6.92 -17.53 -27.82
N VAL A 517 -6.03 -16.92 -27.01
CA VAL A 517 -4.59 -16.82 -27.29
C VAL A 517 -3.84 -17.58 -26.19
N ILE A 518 -3.12 -18.61 -26.60
CA ILE A 518 -2.34 -19.50 -25.74
C ILE A 518 -0.85 -19.32 -26.05
N PHE A 519 -0.01 -19.44 -25.04
CA PHE A 519 1.44 -19.45 -25.18
C PHE A 519 1.96 -20.82 -24.77
N GLU A 520 2.28 -21.64 -25.76
CA GLU A 520 2.89 -22.95 -25.58
C GLU A 520 4.32 -22.78 -25.11
N VAL A 521 4.75 -23.64 -24.18
CA VAL A 521 6.07 -23.55 -23.58
C VAL A 521 6.91 -24.75 -24.02
N ARG A 522 8.13 -24.51 -24.53
CA ARG A 522 9.06 -25.57 -24.92
C ARG A 522 10.50 -25.26 -24.54
N GLU A 523 11.32 -26.29 -24.27
CA GLU A 523 12.78 -26.08 -24.16
C GLU A 523 13.37 -25.72 -25.53
N LYS A 524 14.34 -24.81 -25.54
CA LYS A 524 15.11 -24.50 -26.75
C LYS A 524 15.95 -25.70 -27.15
N VAL A 525 15.78 -26.15 -28.39
CA VAL A 525 16.65 -27.12 -29.03
C VAL A 525 17.70 -26.36 -29.83
N GLU A 526 18.98 -26.48 -29.49
CA GLU A 526 20.06 -25.87 -30.28
C GLU A 526 20.05 -26.46 -31.71
N GLY A 527 19.89 -25.59 -32.72
CA GLY A 527 20.02 -25.96 -34.13
C GLY A 527 18.77 -25.84 -35.00
N VAL A 528 17.64 -25.34 -34.49
CA VAL A 528 16.45 -25.03 -35.30
C VAL A 528 16.28 -23.52 -35.40
N ASN A 529 16.40 -23.00 -36.62
CA ASN A 529 16.22 -21.59 -36.94
C ASN A 529 14.73 -21.36 -37.25
N GLU A 530 14.01 -20.63 -36.39
CA GLU A 530 12.62 -20.22 -36.65
C GLU A 530 12.53 -18.68 -36.66
N LEU A 531 12.96 -18.11 -37.79
CA LEU A 531 12.59 -16.77 -38.23
C LEU A 531 11.22 -16.88 -38.91
N GLU A 532 10.14 -16.52 -38.20
CA GLU A 532 8.90 -15.91 -38.75
C GLU A 532 7.81 -15.88 -37.67
N TRP A 533 7.81 -14.85 -36.82
CA TRP A 533 6.63 -14.55 -35.99
C TRP A 533 6.56 -13.12 -35.42
N ARG A 534 7.64 -12.33 -35.55
CA ARG A 534 7.77 -11.00 -34.92
C ARG A 534 6.78 -9.92 -35.40
N ASP A 535 6.02 -10.15 -36.47
CA ASP A 535 5.20 -9.10 -37.10
C ASP A 535 3.69 -9.18 -36.81
N LYS A 536 3.18 -10.24 -36.16
CA LYS A 536 1.73 -10.34 -35.85
C LYS A 536 1.29 -9.72 -34.51
N CYS A 537 2.19 -9.52 -33.54
CA CYS A 537 1.84 -8.96 -32.23
C CYS A 537 1.94 -7.43 -32.12
N LYS A 538 2.22 -6.70 -33.21
CA LYS A 538 2.24 -5.24 -33.18
C LYS A 538 0.86 -4.60 -33.36
N GLU A 539 -0.19 -5.37 -33.68
CA GLU A 539 -1.51 -4.84 -34.06
C GLU A 539 -2.69 -5.28 -33.16
N THR A 540 -2.44 -5.99 -32.05
CA THR A 540 -3.46 -6.38 -31.04
C THR A 540 -2.92 -6.13 -29.65
#